data_AF-A0A953DWK7-F1
#
_entry.id   AF-A0A953DWK7-F1
#
_cell.length_a   1.000
_cell.length_b   1.000
_cell.length_c   1.000
_cell.angle_alpha   90.00
_cell.angle_beta   90.00
_cell.angle_gamma   90.00
#
_symmetry.space_group_name_H-M   'P 1'
#
loop_
_entity.id
_entity.type
_entity.pdbx_description
1 polymer ?
#
loop_
_entity_poly.entity_id
_entity_poly.type
_entity_poly.pdbx_seq_one_letter_code
_entity_poly.pdbx_strand_id
1 'polypeptide(L)'
;IDTANRVSLFAERDLSLGSAITTDNLYIFVGRNVSLNDSASIQAPTITLTAGQNFNASQFFSDETATRSSGDVVLSAAQMINIAGDMTILRQNGGINSGLNIVLSTGSDFAVGGDLSLATDISNLSSGANIDILTTGNMTVGGSLTLQTSAAAQSGSGANIDLRVGGTLSAADLFLGIELAVQSPQESGENLTLFAGQDLVAHNQTNSGGIDLEIITPIQQVVSAGANLTLSVGRNVVTDAGGDTTLLINNNINEVVNGANIFATIGGDLTTNNLSVELRNNGGQIGTGGNVLFTAGGSITAQGDAIFDIQNTSGTIGSNAVLAIAATDLNANSLLAEIDNSSGGVINGSATVGINLTGNANIAGDATVAIFGSDGTTDSAIVFNGGNYNVGGQMLAYMDGNGSISTFGNATMHADVLKMGVFGPNGAINIGGGILSADTTLKLYAPGSNGQLNFVSNVTLGGNSLKILAANSITIFDKVVVTIGGELPADVYTNNANYTGFGGNGSTTGTFAGAGANRPLPLDQAPPFGKSANQHINHGKTANRAIRIKNSSELLALLDDTVPGEGGRSRTHGTRGLRHGRSADRLNAARLARPDRSLADIRRIRDGDATNIRLGANTKPF
;
A
#
# COMPACT_ATOMS: atom_id res chain seq x y z
N ILE A 1 -12.43 14.65 -45.37
CA ILE A 1 -13.68 13.91 -45.67
C ILE A 1 -14.64 14.18 -44.53
N ASP A 2 -15.88 14.57 -44.81
CA ASP A 2 -16.89 14.87 -43.78
C ASP A 2 -18.19 14.14 -44.13
N THR A 3 -18.61 13.21 -43.28
CA THR A 3 -19.83 12.40 -43.46
C THR A 3 -20.32 11.86 -42.13
N ALA A 4 -21.62 11.88 -41.88
CA ALA A 4 -22.20 11.53 -40.58
C ALA A 4 -22.40 10.02 -40.32
N ASN A 5 -21.75 9.11 -41.07
CA ASN A 5 -22.04 7.68 -40.91
C ASN A 5 -20.80 6.79 -41.00
N ARG A 6 -20.18 6.71 -42.18
CA ARG A 6 -19.05 5.80 -42.39
C ARG A 6 -18.10 6.28 -43.47
N VAL A 7 -16.81 6.16 -43.20
CA VAL A 7 -15.74 6.22 -44.19
C VAL A 7 -15.00 4.89 -44.20
N SER A 8 -14.73 4.36 -45.38
CA SER A 8 -13.92 3.15 -45.55
C SER A 8 -12.85 3.41 -46.61
N LEU A 9 -11.58 3.32 -46.22
CA LEU A 9 -10.42 3.54 -47.07
C LEU A 9 -9.65 2.24 -47.22
N PHE A 10 -9.37 1.87 -48.47
CA PHE A 10 -8.63 0.67 -48.82
C PHE A 10 -7.46 1.05 -49.72
N ALA A 11 -6.26 0.55 -49.40
CA ALA A 11 -5.10 0.72 -50.26
C ALA A 11 -4.26 -0.57 -50.28
N GLU A 12 -3.87 -1.04 -51.46
CA GLU A 12 -3.07 -2.26 -51.59
C GLU A 12 -1.65 -2.10 -51.05
N ARG A 13 -1.12 -0.88 -51.07
CA ARG A 13 0.25 -0.57 -50.64
C ARG A 13 0.27 0.43 -49.50
N ASP A 14 0.22 1.71 -49.82
CA ASP A 14 0.47 2.77 -48.86
C ASP A 14 -0.69 3.78 -48.91
N LEU A 15 -1.06 4.32 -47.75
CA LEU A 15 -2.04 5.40 -47.60
C LEU A 15 -1.41 6.54 -46.81
N SER A 16 -1.33 7.72 -47.41
CA SER A 16 -0.97 8.94 -46.70
C SER A 16 -2.22 9.82 -46.59
N LEU A 17 -2.57 10.19 -45.36
CA LEU A 17 -3.62 11.15 -45.07
C LEU A 17 -2.96 12.49 -44.73
N GLY A 18 -3.28 13.49 -45.53
CA GLY A 18 -2.85 14.88 -45.31
C GLY A 18 -4.00 15.84 -45.00
N SER A 19 -5.23 15.34 -44.83
CA SER A 19 -6.40 16.15 -44.51
C SER A 19 -7.28 15.44 -43.49
N ALA A 20 -8.09 16.24 -42.78
CA ALA A 20 -8.97 15.75 -41.73
C ALA A 20 -10.06 14.79 -42.24
N ILE A 21 -10.43 13.82 -41.41
CA ILE A 21 -11.58 12.94 -41.59
C ILE A 21 -12.51 13.09 -40.39
N THR A 22 -13.77 13.44 -40.65
CA THR A 22 -14.84 13.52 -39.65
C THR A 22 -15.94 12.53 -40.04
N THR A 23 -16.21 11.55 -39.17
CA THR A 23 -17.22 10.50 -39.40
C THR A 23 -17.58 9.75 -38.13
N ASP A 24 -18.77 9.16 -38.02
CA ASP A 24 -19.12 8.30 -36.87
C ASP A 24 -18.25 7.03 -36.83
N ASN A 25 -18.03 6.41 -38.00
CA ASN A 25 -17.24 5.19 -38.14
C ASN A 25 -16.15 5.34 -39.20
N LEU A 26 -14.89 5.10 -38.84
CA LEU A 26 -13.76 5.10 -39.74
C LEU A 26 -13.13 3.71 -39.84
N TYR A 27 -13.02 3.21 -41.08
CA TYR A 27 -12.33 1.95 -41.38
C TYR A 27 -11.20 2.20 -42.37
N ILE A 28 -9.97 1.81 -42.02
CA ILE A 28 -8.78 1.95 -42.86
C ILE A 28 -8.09 0.58 -42.92
N PHE A 29 -7.94 0.04 -44.13
CA PHE A 29 -7.25 -1.22 -44.37
C PHE A 29 -6.19 -1.04 -45.46
N VAL A 30 -4.93 -1.17 -45.09
CA VAL A 30 -3.80 -0.83 -45.96
C VAL A 30 -2.76 -1.94 -45.96
N GLY A 31 -2.34 -2.39 -47.15
CA GLY A 31 -1.46 -3.55 -47.30
C GLY A 31 -0.03 -3.35 -46.78
N ARG A 32 0.43 -2.10 -46.62
CA ARG A 32 1.74 -1.76 -46.04
C ARG A 32 1.63 -0.64 -45.02
N ASN A 33 1.80 0.62 -45.42
CA ASN A 33 1.98 1.72 -44.48
C ASN A 33 0.79 2.67 -44.48
N VAL A 34 0.34 3.04 -43.28
CA VAL A 34 -0.53 4.19 -43.07
C VAL A 34 0.31 5.32 -42.51
N SER A 35 0.19 6.52 -43.07
CA SER A 35 0.87 7.72 -42.59
C SER A 35 -0.11 8.86 -42.40
N LEU A 36 -0.17 9.42 -41.19
CA LEU A 36 -0.87 10.67 -40.91
C LEU A 36 0.15 11.80 -40.86
N ASN A 37 -0.01 12.78 -41.74
CA ASN A 37 0.84 13.97 -41.77
C ASN A 37 0.29 15.03 -40.78
N ASP A 38 1.07 16.05 -40.43
CA ASP A 38 0.75 17.06 -39.39
C ASP A 38 -0.64 17.72 -39.51
N SER A 39 -1.20 17.78 -40.71
CA SER A 39 -2.50 18.39 -41.00
C SER A 39 -3.70 17.42 -40.92
N ALA A 40 -3.46 16.13 -40.69
CA ALA A 40 -4.50 15.09 -40.71
C ALA A 40 -5.00 14.79 -39.29
N SER A 41 -6.20 15.28 -38.97
CA SER A 41 -6.93 14.91 -37.75
C SER A 41 -8.01 13.86 -38.06
N ILE A 42 -8.18 12.88 -37.16
CA ILE A 42 -9.28 11.91 -37.25
C ILE A 42 -10.26 12.24 -36.13
N GLN A 43 -11.47 12.64 -36.52
CA GLN A 43 -12.61 12.86 -35.63
C GLN A 43 -13.62 11.76 -35.88
N ALA A 44 -13.51 10.67 -35.13
CA ALA A 44 -14.40 9.54 -35.26
C ALA A 44 -14.50 8.76 -33.94
N PRO A 45 -15.70 8.62 -33.36
CA PRO A 45 -15.88 7.81 -32.16
C PRO A 45 -15.44 6.36 -32.36
N THR A 46 -15.74 5.75 -33.51
CA THR A 46 -15.29 4.39 -33.83
C THR A 46 -14.20 4.41 -34.90
N ILE A 47 -13.03 3.84 -34.59
CA ILE A 47 -11.89 3.74 -35.51
C ILE A 47 -11.43 2.29 -35.61
N THR A 48 -11.27 1.79 -36.83
CA THR A 48 -10.52 0.57 -37.10
C THR A 48 -9.48 0.88 -38.16
N LEU A 49 -8.20 0.80 -37.78
CA LEU A 49 -7.08 1.03 -38.66
C LEU A 49 -6.17 -0.20 -38.63
N THR A 50 -5.93 -0.78 -39.80
CA THR A 50 -5.03 -1.92 -39.97
C THR A 50 -4.00 -1.60 -41.04
N ALA A 51 -2.72 -1.58 -40.64
CA ALA A 51 -1.57 -1.44 -41.51
C ALA A 51 -0.84 -2.78 -41.62
N GLY A 52 -0.65 -3.28 -42.85
CA GLY A 52 0.08 -4.53 -43.11
C GLY A 52 1.58 -4.45 -42.82
N GLN A 53 2.11 -3.26 -42.54
CA GLN A 53 3.47 -3.02 -42.05
C GLN A 53 3.40 -2.00 -40.90
N ASN A 54 3.44 -0.70 -41.20
CA ASN A 54 3.63 0.33 -40.17
C ASN A 54 2.49 1.35 -40.16
N PHE A 55 2.15 1.82 -38.96
CA PHE A 55 1.38 3.03 -38.77
C PHE A 55 2.30 4.14 -38.28
N ASN A 56 2.38 5.24 -39.03
CA ASN A 56 3.21 6.39 -38.68
C ASN A 56 2.35 7.64 -38.54
N ALA A 57 2.59 8.43 -37.51
CA ALA A 57 2.00 9.76 -37.38
C ALA A 57 2.97 10.72 -36.69
N SER A 58 2.85 12.01 -36.96
CA SER A 58 3.54 13.00 -36.13
C SER A 58 2.91 13.13 -34.75
N GLN A 59 1.59 13.04 -34.67
CA GLN A 59 0.79 13.01 -33.46
C GLN A 59 -0.49 12.22 -33.72
N PHE A 60 -1.12 11.70 -32.67
CA PHE A 60 -2.42 11.06 -32.80
C PHE A 60 -3.34 11.50 -31.66
N PHE A 61 -4.32 12.35 -31.96
CA PHE A 61 -5.28 12.84 -30.99
C PHE A 61 -6.69 12.45 -31.40
N SER A 62 -7.43 11.82 -30.49
CA SER A 62 -8.85 11.54 -30.66
C SER A 62 -9.56 11.53 -29.31
N ASP A 63 -10.43 12.52 -29.10
CA ASP A 63 -11.24 12.70 -27.91
C ASP A 63 -12.70 12.76 -28.34
N GLU A 64 -13.45 11.67 -28.09
CA GLU A 64 -14.74 11.44 -28.71
C GLU A 64 -15.77 10.88 -27.74
N THR A 65 -17.01 11.36 -27.87
CA THR A 65 -18.18 10.85 -27.16
C THR A 65 -19.00 9.96 -28.09
N ALA A 66 -19.14 8.68 -27.74
CA ALA A 66 -19.89 7.74 -28.57
C ALA A 66 -21.40 7.80 -28.28
N THR A 67 -22.18 8.27 -29.24
CA THR A 67 -23.66 8.36 -29.13
C THR A 67 -24.41 7.45 -30.11
N ARG A 68 -23.76 7.04 -31.21
CA ARG A 68 -24.40 6.34 -32.35
C ARG A 68 -23.58 5.17 -32.89
N SER A 69 -22.39 4.94 -32.34
CA SER A 69 -21.48 3.85 -32.70
C SER A 69 -20.97 3.17 -31.44
N SER A 70 -20.11 2.15 -31.56
CA SER A 70 -19.56 1.49 -30.37
C SER A 70 -18.55 2.34 -29.61
N GLY A 71 -17.97 3.37 -30.24
CA GLY A 71 -16.86 4.13 -29.68
C GLY A 71 -15.55 3.34 -29.54
N ASP A 72 -15.48 2.12 -30.08
CA ASP A 72 -14.26 1.31 -30.01
C ASP A 72 -13.17 1.87 -30.94
N VAL A 73 -11.92 1.72 -30.51
CA VAL A 73 -10.77 1.99 -31.36
C VAL A 73 -9.84 0.80 -31.42
N VAL A 74 -9.54 0.38 -32.64
CA VAL A 74 -8.60 -0.69 -32.96
C VAL A 74 -7.54 -0.11 -33.89
N LEU A 75 -6.31 0.00 -33.39
CA LEU A 75 -5.15 0.36 -34.20
C LEU A 75 -4.19 -0.83 -34.24
N SER A 76 -3.98 -1.40 -35.42
CA SER A 76 -3.11 -2.55 -35.60
C SER A 76 -2.09 -2.32 -36.71
N ALA A 77 -0.83 -2.64 -36.42
CA ALA A 77 0.25 -2.66 -37.39
C ALA A 77 0.98 -4.00 -37.32
N ALA A 78 1.19 -4.67 -38.47
CA ALA A 78 1.90 -5.95 -38.47
C ALA A 78 3.39 -5.83 -38.10
N GLN A 79 3.94 -4.62 -38.12
CA GLN A 79 5.27 -4.29 -37.65
C GLN A 79 5.12 -3.22 -36.55
N MET A 80 5.28 -1.94 -36.87
CA MET A 80 5.43 -0.88 -35.88
C MET A 80 4.25 0.09 -35.89
N ILE A 81 3.85 0.54 -34.69
CA ILE A 81 3.17 1.83 -34.51
C ILE A 81 4.22 2.83 -34.05
N ASN A 82 4.36 3.93 -34.77
CA ASN A 82 5.36 4.96 -34.52
C ASN A 82 4.73 6.35 -34.55
N ILE A 83 4.63 6.98 -33.38
CA ILE A 83 4.09 8.32 -33.20
C ILE A 83 5.24 9.23 -32.79
N ALA A 84 5.56 10.26 -33.58
CA ALA A 84 6.74 11.08 -33.33
C ALA A 84 6.61 12.00 -32.10
N GLY A 85 5.39 12.44 -31.79
CA GLY A 85 5.03 13.23 -30.61
C GLY A 85 4.03 12.48 -29.73
N ASP A 86 2.99 13.17 -29.29
CA ASP A 86 2.01 12.62 -28.35
C ASP A 86 0.96 11.73 -29.03
N MET A 87 0.45 10.77 -28.25
CA MET A 87 -0.71 9.95 -28.60
C MET A 87 -1.75 10.03 -27.49
N THR A 88 -2.93 10.54 -27.82
CA THR A 88 -4.06 10.68 -26.90
C THR A 88 -5.32 10.08 -27.49
N ILE A 89 -5.95 9.17 -26.75
CA ILE A 89 -7.20 8.52 -27.12
C ILE A 89 -8.13 8.54 -25.92
N LEU A 90 -9.20 9.32 -25.99
CA LEU A 90 -10.19 9.48 -24.92
C LEU A 90 -11.56 9.06 -25.43
N ARG A 91 -12.25 8.19 -24.68
CA ARG A 91 -13.58 7.70 -25.02
C ARG A 91 -14.58 7.92 -23.90
N GLN A 92 -15.65 8.64 -24.23
CA GLN A 92 -16.73 8.97 -23.31
C GLN A 92 -18.04 8.29 -23.74
N ASN A 93 -18.83 7.86 -22.76
CA ASN A 93 -20.16 7.30 -23.05
C ASN A 93 -21.18 8.42 -23.31
N GLY A 94 -21.73 8.46 -24.53
CA GLY A 94 -22.81 9.38 -24.91
C GLY A 94 -24.22 8.79 -24.84
N GLY A 95 -24.42 7.66 -24.15
CA GLY A 95 -25.69 6.96 -24.02
C GLY A 95 -25.77 5.62 -24.73
N ILE A 96 -24.63 5.00 -25.05
CA ILE A 96 -24.54 3.63 -25.53
C ILE A 96 -24.51 2.64 -24.36
N ASN A 97 -24.75 1.36 -24.66
CA ASN A 97 -24.81 0.30 -23.65
C ASN A 97 -23.59 -0.63 -23.64
N SER A 98 -22.75 -0.59 -24.67
CA SER A 98 -21.53 -1.41 -24.75
C SER A 98 -20.53 -0.82 -25.73
N GLY A 99 -19.23 -1.06 -25.50
CA GLY A 99 -18.15 -0.59 -26.38
C GLY A 99 -17.09 0.23 -25.64
N LEU A 100 -16.59 1.28 -26.28
CA LEU A 100 -15.51 2.16 -25.80
C LEU A 100 -14.16 1.46 -25.57
N ASN A 101 -13.94 0.29 -26.14
CA ASN A 101 -12.68 -0.43 -25.96
C ASN A 101 -11.58 0.24 -26.80
N ILE A 102 -10.37 0.29 -26.27
CA ILE A 102 -9.18 0.73 -26.99
C ILE A 102 -8.25 -0.47 -27.13
N VAL A 103 -7.93 -0.86 -28.36
CA VAL A 103 -7.03 -1.96 -28.68
C VAL A 103 -5.91 -1.44 -29.58
N LEU A 104 -4.68 -1.47 -29.07
CA LEU A 104 -3.47 -1.15 -29.81
C LEU A 104 -2.62 -2.41 -29.97
N SER A 105 -2.26 -2.77 -31.20
CA SER A 105 -1.47 -3.98 -31.44
C SER A 105 -0.36 -3.82 -32.47
N THR A 106 0.84 -4.30 -32.13
CA THR A 106 2.02 -4.26 -32.98
C THR A 106 2.72 -5.62 -33.07
N GLY A 107 3.11 -6.00 -34.29
CA GLY A 107 3.90 -7.20 -34.56
C GLY A 107 5.42 -7.01 -34.37
N SER A 108 5.86 -5.81 -34.04
CA SER A 108 7.19 -5.51 -33.50
C SER A 108 7.09 -4.46 -32.39
N ASP A 109 7.60 -3.26 -32.60
CA ASP A 109 7.74 -2.23 -31.58
C ASP A 109 6.56 -1.26 -31.59
N PHE A 110 6.29 -0.65 -30.44
CA PHE A 110 5.36 0.48 -30.30
C PHE A 110 6.12 1.67 -29.71
N ALA A 111 6.26 2.72 -30.50
CA ALA A 111 6.97 3.93 -30.12
C ALA A 111 6.05 5.16 -30.11
N VAL A 112 6.10 5.92 -29.02
CA VAL A 112 5.50 7.26 -28.88
C VAL A 112 6.61 8.21 -28.41
N GLY A 113 6.90 9.25 -29.18
CA GLY A 113 8.02 10.16 -28.88
C GLY A 113 7.74 11.12 -27.72
N GLY A 114 6.47 11.43 -27.44
CA GLY A 114 6.02 12.21 -26.29
C GLY A 114 5.19 11.36 -25.32
N ASP A 115 4.08 11.91 -24.84
CA ASP A 115 3.18 11.25 -23.89
C ASP A 115 2.22 10.29 -24.59
N LEU A 116 1.90 9.17 -23.92
CA LEU A 116 0.84 8.24 -24.33
C LEU A 116 -0.27 8.24 -23.28
N SER A 117 -1.43 8.75 -23.63
CA SER A 117 -2.60 8.85 -22.75
C SER A 117 -3.81 8.14 -23.36
N LEU A 118 -4.25 7.03 -22.77
CA LEU A 118 -5.46 6.32 -23.17
C LEU A 118 -6.46 6.34 -22.01
N ALA A 119 -7.70 6.76 -22.27
CA ALA A 119 -8.74 6.76 -21.26
C ALA A 119 -10.12 6.35 -21.78
N THR A 120 -10.88 5.67 -20.92
CA THR A 120 -12.25 5.24 -21.20
C THR A 120 -13.17 5.49 -20.01
N ASP A 121 -14.42 5.84 -20.29
CA ASP A 121 -15.49 6.01 -19.29
C ASP A 121 -16.47 4.83 -19.32
N ILE A 122 -16.50 3.98 -18.28
CA ILE A 122 -17.41 2.83 -18.23
C ILE A 122 -18.85 3.18 -17.83
N SER A 123 -19.10 4.43 -17.41
CA SER A 123 -20.41 4.88 -16.93
C SER A 123 -21.56 4.44 -17.83
N ASN A 124 -22.58 3.78 -17.28
CA ASN A 124 -23.79 3.30 -17.97
C ASN A 124 -23.57 2.24 -19.06
N LEU A 125 -22.39 1.63 -19.16
CA LEU A 125 -22.18 0.47 -20.02
C LEU A 125 -22.58 -0.81 -19.29
N SER A 126 -23.23 -1.75 -19.97
CA SER A 126 -23.34 -3.13 -19.50
C SER A 126 -22.06 -3.93 -19.73
N SER A 127 -21.25 -3.54 -20.73
CA SER A 127 -19.91 -4.10 -20.94
C SER A 127 -18.97 -3.20 -21.75
N GLY A 128 -17.67 -3.24 -21.46
CA GLY A 128 -16.65 -2.58 -22.28
C GLY A 128 -15.71 -1.66 -21.49
N ALA A 129 -15.29 -0.56 -22.12
CA ALA A 129 -14.31 0.40 -21.60
C ALA A 129 -12.99 -0.28 -21.18
N ASN A 130 -12.55 -1.28 -21.94
CA ASN A 130 -11.26 -1.92 -21.71
C ASN A 130 -10.16 -1.22 -22.52
N ILE A 131 -8.93 -1.26 -22.00
CA ILE A 131 -7.74 -0.78 -22.67
C ILE A 131 -6.77 -1.94 -22.82
N ASP A 132 -6.56 -2.38 -24.06
CA ASP A 132 -5.66 -3.48 -24.41
C ASP A 132 -4.51 -2.94 -25.28
N ILE A 133 -3.27 -3.14 -24.83
CA ILE A 133 -2.06 -2.88 -25.63
C ILE A 133 -1.27 -4.18 -25.74
N LEU A 134 -1.05 -4.63 -26.98
CA LEU A 134 -0.26 -5.82 -27.27
C LEU A 134 0.90 -5.48 -28.22
N THR A 135 2.10 -5.44 -27.67
CA THR A 135 3.35 -5.21 -28.41
C THR A 135 4.23 -6.44 -28.30
N THR A 136 4.63 -7.04 -29.42
CA THR A 136 5.48 -8.25 -29.38
C THR A 136 6.97 -7.93 -29.17
N GLY A 137 7.42 -6.74 -29.59
CA GLY A 137 8.75 -6.19 -29.38
C GLY A 137 8.78 -5.24 -28.19
N ASN A 138 9.54 -4.16 -28.32
CA ASN A 138 9.68 -3.15 -27.26
C ASN A 138 8.57 -2.10 -27.34
N MET A 139 8.20 -1.56 -26.18
CA MET A 139 7.36 -0.37 -26.09
C MET A 139 8.18 0.77 -25.51
N THR A 140 8.19 1.92 -26.18
CA THR A 140 8.92 3.11 -25.75
C THR A 140 8.01 4.32 -25.81
N VAL A 141 7.87 4.98 -24.67
CA VAL A 141 7.17 6.26 -24.53
C VAL A 141 8.19 7.29 -24.06
N GLY A 142 8.41 8.33 -24.85
CA GLY A 142 9.41 9.35 -24.53
C GLY A 142 9.03 10.21 -23.32
N GLY A 143 7.73 10.35 -23.06
CA GLY A 143 7.15 10.98 -21.88
C GLY A 143 6.39 9.99 -21.00
N SER A 144 5.31 10.44 -20.38
CA SER A 144 4.49 9.65 -19.47
C SER A 144 3.59 8.67 -20.20
N LEU A 145 3.47 7.45 -19.67
CA LEU A 145 2.50 6.44 -20.10
C LEU A 145 1.34 6.40 -19.09
N THR A 146 0.15 6.79 -19.52
CA THR A 146 -1.07 6.85 -18.71
C THR A 146 -2.16 6.04 -19.37
N LEU A 147 -2.59 4.95 -18.71
CA LEU A 147 -3.77 4.18 -19.08
C LEU A 147 -4.80 4.30 -17.97
N GLN A 148 -6.02 4.74 -18.28
CA GLN A 148 -7.02 4.97 -17.24
C GLN A 148 -8.43 4.53 -17.63
N THR A 149 -9.10 3.82 -16.74
CA THR A 149 -10.54 3.58 -16.84
C THR A 149 -11.22 4.28 -15.67
N SER A 150 -12.40 4.88 -15.90
CA SER A 150 -13.10 5.64 -14.86
C SER A 150 -14.61 5.48 -14.97
N ALA A 151 -15.32 5.77 -13.87
CA ALA A 151 -16.77 5.79 -13.83
C ALA A 151 -17.32 6.98 -13.05
N ALA A 152 -18.47 7.47 -13.51
CA ALA A 152 -19.32 8.46 -12.88
C ALA A 152 -20.76 7.96 -12.63
N ALA A 153 -21.14 6.79 -13.18
CA ALA A 153 -22.49 6.20 -13.04
C ALA A 153 -22.47 4.65 -13.09
N GLN A 154 -23.64 4.03 -12.85
CA GLN A 154 -23.82 2.57 -12.79
C GLN A 154 -23.18 1.88 -13.99
N SER A 155 -22.42 0.82 -13.74
CA SER A 155 -21.61 0.13 -14.75
C SER A 155 -21.81 -1.39 -14.70
N GLY A 156 -21.49 -2.07 -15.79
CA GLY A 156 -21.64 -3.51 -15.95
C GLY A 156 -20.30 -4.21 -15.79
N SER A 157 -19.90 -4.99 -16.80
CA SER A 157 -18.64 -5.75 -16.77
C SER A 157 -17.56 -5.13 -17.65
N GLY A 158 -16.36 -4.86 -17.12
CA GLY A 158 -15.27 -4.30 -17.93
C GLY A 158 -14.26 -3.47 -17.15
N ALA A 159 -13.84 -2.34 -17.72
CA ALA A 159 -12.86 -1.42 -17.16
C ALA A 159 -11.48 -2.04 -16.94
N ASN A 160 -11.15 -3.12 -17.66
CA ASN A 160 -9.87 -3.78 -17.53
C ASN A 160 -8.78 -3.00 -18.28
N ILE A 161 -7.57 -3.04 -17.73
CA ILE A 161 -6.36 -2.55 -18.40
C ILE A 161 -5.42 -3.74 -18.59
N ASP A 162 -5.00 -3.97 -19.82
CA ASP A 162 -4.16 -5.08 -20.20
C ASP A 162 -3.02 -4.61 -21.11
N LEU A 163 -1.87 -4.32 -20.49
CA LEU A 163 -0.66 -3.89 -21.18
C LEU A 163 0.35 -5.05 -21.24
N ARG A 164 0.53 -5.60 -22.44
CA ARG A 164 1.49 -6.68 -22.70
C ARG A 164 2.56 -6.27 -23.70
N VAL A 165 3.80 -6.26 -23.25
CA VAL A 165 4.99 -5.96 -24.03
C VAL A 165 5.91 -7.19 -24.02
N GLY A 166 6.25 -7.73 -25.19
CA GLY A 166 7.10 -8.92 -25.31
C GLY A 166 8.58 -8.64 -25.06
N GLY A 167 9.02 -7.40 -25.29
CA GLY A 167 10.36 -6.90 -25.02
C GLY A 167 10.43 -6.05 -23.75
N THR A 168 11.22 -4.98 -23.81
CA THR A 168 11.33 -3.97 -22.74
C THR A 168 10.22 -2.94 -22.88
N LEU A 169 9.61 -2.56 -21.76
CA LEU A 169 8.75 -1.38 -21.65
C LEU A 169 9.56 -0.25 -21.02
N SER A 170 9.65 0.89 -21.70
CA SER A 170 10.29 2.10 -21.20
C SER A 170 9.37 3.31 -21.32
N ALA A 171 9.23 4.07 -20.24
CA ALA A 171 8.49 5.33 -20.17
C ALA A 171 9.20 6.31 -19.22
N ALA A 172 8.82 7.59 -19.24
CA ALA A 172 9.28 8.54 -18.23
C ALA A 172 8.66 8.24 -16.86
N ASP A 173 7.35 8.30 -16.78
CA ASP A 173 6.55 7.81 -15.66
C ASP A 173 5.50 6.84 -16.19
N LEU A 174 5.07 5.92 -15.35
CA LEU A 174 4.08 4.91 -15.68
C LEU A 174 2.91 4.97 -14.71
N PHE A 175 1.72 5.22 -15.25
CA PHE A 175 0.47 5.17 -14.50
C PHE A 175 -0.54 4.27 -15.21
N LEU A 176 -1.00 3.23 -14.53
CA LEU A 176 -2.14 2.42 -14.95
C LEU A 176 -3.18 2.47 -13.83
N GLY A 177 -4.32 3.08 -14.09
CA GLY A 177 -5.33 3.36 -13.07
C GLY A 177 -6.72 2.89 -13.45
N ILE A 178 -7.38 2.17 -12.54
CA ILE A 178 -8.81 1.89 -12.62
C ILE A 178 -9.48 2.68 -11.50
N GLU A 179 -10.17 3.76 -11.82
CA GLU A 179 -10.68 4.74 -10.86
C GLU A 179 -12.22 4.79 -10.86
N LEU A 180 -12.85 3.90 -10.11
CA LEU A 180 -14.31 3.73 -10.14
C LEU A 180 -15.01 4.29 -8.89
N ALA A 181 -14.36 5.17 -8.13
CA ALA A 181 -14.71 5.72 -6.79
C ALA A 181 -16.06 6.44 -6.66
N VAL A 182 -17.13 5.86 -7.18
CA VAL A 182 -18.50 6.36 -7.24
C VAL A 182 -19.48 5.29 -6.76
N GLN A 183 -20.67 5.70 -6.30
CA GLN A 183 -21.72 4.78 -5.84
C GLN A 183 -22.45 4.14 -7.03
N SER A 184 -21.72 3.35 -7.80
CA SER A 184 -22.19 2.79 -9.06
C SER A 184 -21.87 1.31 -9.10
N PRO A 185 -22.87 0.43 -9.15
CA PRO A 185 -22.62 -1.00 -9.23
C PRO A 185 -21.65 -1.31 -10.37
N GLN A 186 -20.75 -2.26 -10.17
CA GLN A 186 -19.95 -2.89 -11.21
C GLN A 186 -20.18 -4.39 -11.09
N GLU A 187 -20.54 -5.06 -12.18
CA GLU A 187 -20.82 -6.50 -12.12
C GLU A 187 -19.53 -7.32 -11.98
N SER A 188 -18.54 -7.08 -12.86
CA SER A 188 -17.24 -7.76 -12.86
C SER A 188 -16.17 -6.98 -13.62
N GLY A 189 -14.90 -7.35 -13.48
CA GLY A 189 -13.79 -6.77 -14.24
C GLY A 189 -12.80 -6.04 -13.36
N GLU A 190 -12.42 -4.82 -13.72
CA GLU A 190 -11.51 -3.98 -12.93
C GLU A 190 -10.13 -4.63 -12.73
N ASN A 191 -9.69 -5.45 -13.68
CA ASN A 191 -8.38 -6.09 -13.59
C ASN A 191 -7.33 -5.25 -14.30
N LEU A 192 -6.18 -5.11 -13.65
CA LEU A 192 -5.01 -4.45 -14.19
C LEU A 192 -3.93 -5.51 -14.41
N THR A 193 -3.50 -5.67 -15.66
CA THR A 193 -2.38 -6.53 -16.03
C THR A 193 -1.30 -5.70 -16.71
N LEU A 194 -0.09 -5.75 -16.16
CA LEU A 194 1.13 -5.27 -16.78
C LEU A 194 2.11 -6.42 -16.97
N PHE A 195 2.46 -6.71 -18.21
CA PHE A 195 3.48 -7.67 -18.60
C PHE A 195 4.58 -7.00 -19.42
N ALA A 196 5.84 -7.15 -18.98
CA ALA A 196 7.03 -6.83 -19.75
C ALA A 196 7.91 -8.09 -19.86
N GLY A 197 8.09 -8.61 -21.07
CA GLY A 197 8.84 -9.85 -21.29
C GLY A 197 10.33 -9.74 -20.95
N GLN A 198 10.87 -8.53 -20.92
CA GLN A 198 12.24 -8.23 -20.49
C GLN A 198 12.23 -7.27 -19.29
N ASP A 199 12.72 -6.06 -19.45
CA ASP A 199 12.84 -5.06 -18.39
C ASP A 199 11.62 -4.11 -18.40
N LEU A 200 11.30 -3.57 -17.24
CA LEU A 200 10.40 -2.43 -17.06
C LEU A 200 11.22 -1.25 -16.54
N VAL A 201 11.29 -0.18 -17.33
CA VAL A 201 12.14 0.98 -17.04
C VAL A 201 11.30 2.25 -17.00
N ALA A 202 11.12 2.83 -15.81
CA ALA A 202 10.62 4.19 -15.67
C ALA A 202 11.83 5.11 -15.43
N HIS A 203 12.17 5.91 -16.44
CA HIS A 203 13.38 6.74 -16.39
C HIS A 203 13.14 8.06 -17.12
N ASN A 204 13.33 9.18 -16.41
CA ASN A 204 13.41 10.49 -17.02
C ASN A 204 14.13 11.51 -16.11
N GLN A 205 15.17 12.14 -16.64
CA GLN A 205 15.89 13.24 -15.99
C GLN A 205 15.02 14.47 -15.64
N THR A 206 13.82 14.60 -16.23
CA THR A 206 12.91 15.73 -15.98
C THR A 206 11.74 15.42 -15.04
N ASN A 207 11.47 14.16 -14.72
CA ASN A 207 10.31 13.75 -13.91
C ASN A 207 10.74 12.90 -12.70
N SER A 208 9.76 12.36 -11.95
CA SER A 208 10.02 11.42 -10.85
C SER A 208 10.67 10.14 -11.34
N GLY A 209 10.25 9.60 -12.48
CA GLY A 209 10.67 8.28 -12.95
C GLY A 209 9.90 7.14 -12.28
N GLY A 210 8.65 7.37 -11.87
CA GLY A 210 7.87 6.46 -11.01
C GLY A 210 7.00 5.46 -11.75
N ILE A 211 6.57 4.42 -11.03
CA ILE A 211 5.61 3.41 -11.48
C ILE A 211 4.45 3.38 -10.48
N ASP A 212 3.23 3.60 -10.96
CA ASP A 212 2.02 3.55 -10.15
C ASP A 212 0.95 2.71 -10.85
N LEU A 213 0.60 1.60 -10.21
CA LEU A 213 -0.45 0.68 -10.66
C LEU A 213 -1.55 0.68 -9.60
N GLU A 214 -2.72 1.20 -9.95
CA GLU A 214 -3.80 1.44 -9.00
C GLU A 214 -5.14 0.87 -9.47
N ILE A 215 -5.85 0.25 -8.52
CA ILE A 215 -7.26 -0.10 -8.65
C ILE A 215 -8.01 0.51 -7.46
N ILE A 216 -8.92 1.44 -7.73
CA ILE A 216 -9.89 1.97 -6.78
C ILE A 216 -11.26 1.41 -7.15
N THR A 217 -11.78 0.52 -6.31
CA THR A 217 -13.08 -0.10 -6.55
C THR A 217 -14.22 0.90 -6.30
N PRO A 218 -15.44 0.63 -6.81
CA PRO A 218 -16.61 1.47 -6.53
C PRO A 218 -16.89 1.60 -5.03
N ILE A 219 -17.66 2.60 -4.61
CA ILE A 219 -17.96 2.79 -3.18
C ILE A 219 -19.36 2.28 -2.84
N GLN A 220 -19.48 1.48 -1.78
CA GLN A 220 -20.75 0.90 -1.29
C GLN A 220 -21.48 0.02 -2.30
N GLN A 221 -20.73 -0.76 -3.10
CA GLN A 221 -21.29 -1.65 -4.12
C GLN A 221 -20.75 -3.07 -3.96
N VAL A 222 -21.19 -3.95 -4.86
CA VAL A 222 -20.74 -5.34 -4.94
C VAL A 222 -20.15 -5.58 -6.32
N VAL A 223 -18.87 -5.96 -6.35
CA VAL A 223 -18.15 -6.47 -7.52
C VAL A 223 -18.15 -7.99 -7.44
N SER A 224 -18.78 -8.68 -8.39
CA SER A 224 -18.95 -10.14 -8.31
C SER A 224 -17.64 -10.90 -8.53
N ALA A 225 -16.76 -10.37 -9.38
CA ALA A 225 -15.42 -10.88 -9.61
C ALA A 225 -14.53 -9.81 -10.22
N GLY A 226 -13.34 -9.57 -9.67
CA GLY A 226 -12.49 -8.49 -10.20
C GLY A 226 -11.42 -7.93 -9.27
N ALA A 227 -11.00 -6.71 -9.57
CA ALA A 227 -10.01 -5.96 -8.80
C ALA A 227 -8.70 -6.70 -8.59
N ASN A 228 -8.21 -7.45 -9.58
CA ASN A 228 -6.90 -8.10 -9.49
C ASN A 228 -5.84 -7.25 -10.18
N LEU A 229 -4.72 -7.06 -9.49
CA LEU A 229 -3.54 -6.38 -10.01
C LEU A 229 -2.44 -7.41 -10.25
N THR A 230 -2.01 -7.54 -11.51
CA THR A 230 -0.90 -8.41 -11.90
C THR A 230 0.23 -7.60 -12.54
N LEU A 231 1.42 -7.66 -11.94
CA LEU A 231 2.68 -7.18 -12.51
C LEU A 231 3.58 -8.39 -12.79
N SER A 232 4.02 -8.54 -14.04
CA SER A 232 4.95 -9.59 -14.44
C SER A 232 6.06 -9.04 -15.33
N VAL A 233 7.29 -9.12 -14.86
CA VAL A 233 8.48 -8.60 -15.54
C VAL A 233 9.51 -9.71 -15.68
N GLY A 234 9.95 -10.01 -16.90
CA GLY A 234 10.83 -11.14 -17.17
C GLY A 234 12.25 -10.96 -16.61
N ARG A 235 12.70 -9.71 -16.47
CA ARG A 235 14.00 -9.34 -15.94
C ARG A 235 13.83 -8.29 -14.85
N ASN A 236 14.31 -7.07 -15.05
CA ASN A 236 14.44 -6.09 -13.97
C ASN A 236 13.33 -5.03 -14.03
N VAL A 237 12.99 -4.49 -12.86
CA VAL A 237 12.23 -3.26 -12.73
C VAL A 237 13.19 -2.19 -12.23
N VAL A 238 13.26 -1.07 -12.94
CA VAL A 238 14.15 0.05 -12.60
C VAL A 238 13.37 1.36 -12.67
N THR A 239 13.36 2.11 -11.57
CA THR A 239 12.93 3.51 -11.53
C THR A 239 14.14 4.42 -11.27
N ASP A 240 13.96 5.72 -11.48
CA ASP A 240 14.96 6.71 -11.08
C ASP A 240 15.09 6.85 -9.56
N ALA A 241 16.15 7.53 -9.11
CA ALA A 241 16.41 7.76 -7.69
C ALA A 241 15.29 8.50 -6.94
N GLY A 242 14.41 9.22 -7.65
CA GLY A 242 13.21 9.85 -7.09
C GLY A 242 11.90 9.15 -7.46
N GLY A 243 11.96 8.05 -8.21
CA GLY A 243 10.79 7.36 -8.74
C GLY A 243 10.36 6.25 -7.81
N ASP A 244 9.18 6.38 -7.24
CA ASP A 244 8.61 5.34 -6.38
C ASP A 244 7.96 4.23 -7.23
N THR A 245 7.79 3.06 -6.64
CA THR A 245 7.00 1.96 -7.21
C THR A 245 5.82 1.66 -6.28
N THR A 246 4.62 1.88 -6.78
CA THR A 246 3.36 1.68 -6.06
C THR A 246 2.49 0.64 -6.75
N LEU A 247 1.99 -0.30 -5.96
CA LEU A 247 1.01 -1.31 -6.34
C LEU A 247 -0.14 -1.21 -5.34
N LEU A 248 -1.28 -0.68 -5.75
CA LEU A 248 -2.38 -0.36 -4.84
C LEU A 248 -3.70 -0.98 -5.31
N ILE A 249 -4.36 -1.69 -4.39
CA ILE A 249 -5.79 -1.97 -4.48
C ILE A 249 -6.48 -1.28 -3.31
N ASN A 250 -7.44 -0.41 -3.61
CA ASN A 250 -8.28 0.26 -2.64
C ASN A 250 -9.73 -0.22 -2.78
N ASN A 251 -10.09 -1.16 -1.90
CA ASN A 251 -11.44 -1.70 -1.71
C ASN A 251 -12.13 -1.16 -0.45
N ASN A 252 -11.77 0.03 0.00
CA ASN A 252 -12.39 0.60 1.19
C ASN A 252 -13.89 0.81 0.99
N ILE A 253 -14.70 0.38 1.96
CA ILE A 253 -16.17 0.58 1.97
C ILE A 253 -16.87 -0.03 0.74
N ASN A 254 -16.33 -1.12 0.18
CA ASN A 254 -16.90 -1.82 -0.97
C ASN A 254 -16.87 -3.34 -0.78
N GLU A 255 -17.66 -4.09 -1.54
CA GLU A 255 -17.63 -5.56 -1.56
C GLU A 255 -17.03 -6.08 -2.87
N VAL A 256 -16.01 -6.93 -2.79
CA VAL A 256 -15.49 -7.74 -3.90
C VAL A 256 -15.72 -9.21 -3.54
N VAL A 257 -16.64 -9.88 -4.23
CA VAL A 257 -17.00 -11.27 -3.90
C VAL A 257 -15.84 -12.22 -4.22
N ASN A 258 -15.17 -12.05 -5.36
CA ASN A 258 -14.01 -12.87 -5.75
C ASN A 258 -12.91 -12.02 -6.39
N GLY A 259 -11.74 -11.91 -5.76
CA GLY A 259 -10.60 -11.17 -6.31
C GLY A 259 -9.88 -10.31 -5.27
N ALA A 260 -9.58 -9.05 -5.61
CA ALA A 260 -8.76 -8.17 -4.76
C ALA A 260 -7.42 -8.82 -4.40
N ASN A 261 -6.63 -9.17 -5.40
CA ASN A 261 -5.29 -9.74 -5.19
C ASN A 261 -4.23 -8.92 -5.91
N ILE A 262 -3.07 -8.77 -5.28
CA ILE A 262 -1.87 -8.22 -5.87
C ILE A 262 -0.88 -9.36 -6.11
N PHE A 263 -0.52 -9.57 -7.37
CA PHE A 263 0.48 -10.53 -7.79
C PHE A 263 1.60 -9.82 -8.55
N ALA A 264 2.78 -9.72 -7.96
CA ALA A 264 3.96 -9.14 -8.58
C ALA A 264 5.07 -10.19 -8.70
N THR A 265 5.54 -10.43 -9.93
CA THR A 265 6.67 -11.33 -10.22
C THR A 265 7.70 -10.62 -11.09
N ILE A 266 8.90 -10.46 -10.57
CA ILE A 266 10.04 -9.84 -11.24
C ILE A 266 11.12 -10.91 -11.38
N GLY A 267 11.55 -11.24 -12.60
CA GLY A 267 12.50 -12.32 -12.85
C GLY A 267 13.92 -12.03 -12.37
N GLY A 268 14.30 -10.75 -12.32
CA GLY A 268 15.58 -10.23 -11.86
C GLY A 268 15.44 -9.30 -10.65
N ASP A 269 16.13 -8.16 -10.70
CA ASP A 269 16.17 -7.18 -9.62
C ASP A 269 15.04 -6.14 -9.73
N LEU A 270 14.58 -5.66 -8.57
CA LEU A 270 13.82 -4.42 -8.44
C LEU A 270 14.74 -3.35 -7.85
N THR A 271 14.87 -2.21 -8.53
CA THR A 271 15.53 -1.01 -7.98
C THR A 271 14.56 0.16 -8.04
N THR A 272 14.26 0.76 -6.88
CA THR A 272 13.33 1.87 -6.77
C THR A 272 13.72 2.88 -5.68
N ASN A 273 13.06 4.03 -5.63
CA ASN A 273 13.17 4.96 -4.51
C ASN A 273 12.43 4.38 -3.28
N ASN A 274 11.11 4.52 -3.21
CA ASN A 274 10.27 3.78 -2.27
C ASN A 274 9.51 2.66 -2.96
N LEU A 275 9.24 1.59 -2.24
CA LEU A 275 8.35 0.51 -2.66
C LEU A 275 7.11 0.49 -1.76
N SER A 276 5.92 0.63 -2.34
CA SER A 276 4.66 0.41 -1.63
C SER A 276 3.79 -0.62 -2.34
N VAL A 277 3.39 -1.66 -1.61
CA VAL A 277 2.50 -2.71 -2.08
C VAL A 277 1.36 -2.85 -1.07
N GLU A 278 0.19 -2.31 -1.41
CA GLU A 278 -0.88 -2.11 -0.44
C GLU A 278 -2.22 -2.65 -0.96
N LEU A 279 -2.84 -3.49 -0.14
CA LEU A 279 -4.25 -3.84 -0.29
C LEU A 279 -5.03 -3.21 0.86
N ARG A 280 -5.91 -2.25 0.54
CA ARG A 280 -6.75 -1.55 1.52
C ARG A 280 -8.19 -2.05 1.42
N ASN A 281 -8.72 -2.62 2.50
CA ASN A 281 -10.07 -3.14 2.64
C ASN A 281 -10.76 -2.56 3.90
N ASN A 282 -10.41 -1.34 4.28
CA ASN A 282 -10.93 -0.69 5.48
C ASN A 282 -12.43 -0.43 5.34
N GLY A 283 -13.24 -1.03 6.22
CA GLY A 283 -14.71 -1.02 6.11
C GLY A 283 -15.28 -1.75 4.88
N GLY A 284 -14.44 -2.41 4.07
CA GLY A 284 -14.82 -3.16 2.89
C GLY A 284 -15.05 -4.65 3.19
N GLN A 285 -15.42 -5.40 2.16
CA GLN A 285 -15.62 -6.84 2.19
C GLN A 285 -14.92 -7.48 0.99
N ILE A 286 -14.17 -8.54 1.23
CA ILE A 286 -13.61 -9.41 0.20
C ILE A 286 -14.12 -10.81 0.50
N GLY A 287 -14.87 -11.43 -0.42
CA GLY A 287 -15.41 -12.78 -0.23
C GLY A 287 -14.31 -13.84 -0.31
N THR A 288 -13.64 -13.91 -1.46
CA THR A 288 -12.45 -14.75 -1.69
C THR A 288 -11.31 -13.93 -2.29
N GLY A 289 -10.08 -14.14 -1.79
CA GLY A 289 -8.88 -13.43 -2.22
C GLY A 289 -8.19 -12.71 -1.06
N GLY A 290 -7.84 -11.44 -1.22
CA GLY A 290 -7.16 -10.67 -0.17
C GLY A 290 -5.69 -11.04 -0.02
N ASN A 291 -5.02 -11.37 -1.13
CA ASN A 291 -3.62 -11.80 -1.12
C ASN A 291 -2.71 -10.74 -1.74
N VAL A 292 -1.52 -10.61 -1.17
CA VAL A 292 -0.41 -9.81 -1.70
C VAL A 292 0.81 -10.73 -1.79
N LEU A 293 1.18 -11.11 -3.02
CA LEU A 293 2.38 -11.91 -3.28
C LEU A 293 3.34 -11.09 -4.14
N PHE A 294 4.52 -10.83 -3.58
CA PHE A 294 5.58 -10.10 -4.24
C PHE A 294 6.84 -10.95 -4.31
N THR A 295 7.29 -11.27 -5.53
CA THR A 295 8.48 -12.09 -5.76
C THR A 295 9.44 -11.40 -6.71
N ALA A 296 10.70 -11.29 -6.29
CA ALA A 296 11.84 -10.95 -7.14
C ALA A 296 12.78 -12.17 -7.24
N GLY A 297 13.21 -12.53 -8.44
CA GLY A 297 14.23 -13.57 -8.63
C GLY A 297 15.61 -13.13 -8.14
N GLY A 298 15.88 -11.83 -8.25
CA GLY A 298 17.06 -11.15 -7.72
C GLY A 298 16.78 -10.41 -6.41
N SER A 299 17.34 -9.22 -6.28
CA SER A 299 17.24 -8.37 -5.09
C SER A 299 16.08 -7.38 -5.19
N ILE A 300 15.47 -7.07 -4.05
CA ILE A 300 14.62 -5.89 -3.87
C ILE A 300 15.48 -4.78 -3.28
N THR A 301 15.61 -3.66 -3.97
CA THR A 301 16.36 -2.49 -3.51
C THR A 301 15.46 -1.25 -3.53
N ALA A 302 14.96 -0.86 -2.37
CA ALA A 302 14.34 0.44 -2.15
C ALA A 302 15.39 1.37 -1.50
N GLN A 303 15.63 2.54 -2.07
CA GLN A 303 16.53 3.53 -1.47
C GLN A 303 15.93 4.13 -0.18
N GLY A 304 14.61 4.30 -0.18
CA GLY A 304 13.79 4.68 0.96
C GLY A 304 13.09 3.46 1.59
N ASP A 305 11.80 3.58 1.82
CA ASP A 305 11.03 2.58 2.57
C ASP A 305 10.51 1.46 1.67
N ALA A 306 10.44 0.25 2.22
CA ALA A 306 9.79 -0.91 1.61
C ALA A 306 8.56 -1.30 2.44
N ILE A 307 7.37 -1.09 1.88
CA ILE A 307 6.08 -1.29 2.53
C ILE A 307 5.30 -2.38 1.78
N PHE A 308 4.84 -3.37 2.54
CA PHE A 308 3.96 -4.44 2.10
C PHE A 308 2.84 -4.55 3.12
N ASP A 309 1.60 -4.27 2.72
CA ASP A 309 0.51 -4.08 3.67
C ASP A 309 -0.82 -4.65 3.19
N ILE A 310 -1.56 -5.27 4.11
CA ILE A 310 -2.97 -5.62 3.96
C ILE A 310 -3.72 -4.95 5.10
N GLN A 311 -4.44 -3.88 4.79
CA GLN A 311 -5.28 -3.17 5.74
C GLN A 311 -6.71 -3.70 5.67
N ASN A 312 -7.21 -4.21 6.79
CA ASN A 312 -8.57 -4.73 6.92
C ASN A 312 -9.29 -4.13 8.14
N THR A 313 -9.00 -2.87 8.48
CA THR A 313 -9.57 -2.24 9.67
C THR A 313 -11.08 -2.06 9.52
N SER A 314 -11.86 -2.59 10.46
CA SER A 314 -13.33 -2.68 10.34
C SER A 314 -13.85 -3.35 9.05
N GLY A 315 -12.99 -4.03 8.29
CA GLY A 315 -13.33 -4.73 7.05
C GLY A 315 -13.57 -6.23 7.27
N THR A 316 -13.87 -6.96 6.20
CA THR A 316 -13.99 -8.42 6.22
C THR A 316 -13.23 -9.04 5.04
N ILE A 317 -12.42 -10.06 5.31
CA ILE A 317 -11.84 -10.97 4.31
C ILE A 317 -12.39 -12.37 4.61
N GLY A 318 -13.13 -12.94 3.66
CA GLY A 318 -13.85 -14.21 3.81
C GLY A 318 -12.96 -15.45 3.68
N SER A 319 -11.73 -15.30 3.21
CA SER A 319 -10.72 -16.36 3.06
C SER A 319 -9.50 -16.15 3.96
N ASN A 320 -8.43 -16.90 3.72
CA ASN A 320 -7.11 -16.57 4.26
C ASN A 320 -6.62 -15.26 3.64
N ALA A 321 -5.91 -14.45 4.43
CA ALA A 321 -5.14 -13.32 3.96
C ALA A 321 -3.65 -13.68 3.97
N VAL A 322 -2.98 -13.55 2.82
CA VAL A 322 -1.57 -13.90 2.68
C VAL A 322 -0.80 -12.68 2.19
N LEU A 323 0.20 -12.28 2.97
CA LEU A 323 1.26 -11.38 2.59
C LEU A 323 2.55 -12.18 2.44
N ALA A 324 3.07 -12.33 1.22
CA ALA A 324 4.28 -13.09 0.98
C ALA A 324 5.30 -12.30 0.16
N ILE A 325 6.52 -12.21 0.69
CA ILE A 325 7.67 -11.56 0.07
C ILE A 325 8.73 -12.63 -0.19
N ALA A 326 9.23 -12.68 -1.42
CA ALA A 326 10.33 -13.56 -1.80
C ALA A 326 11.38 -12.81 -2.63
N ALA A 327 12.64 -12.92 -2.24
CA ALA A 327 13.78 -12.31 -2.95
C ALA A 327 15.09 -13.04 -2.63
N THR A 328 16.15 -12.71 -3.37
CA THR A 328 17.51 -13.04 -2.95
C THR A 328 17.91 -12.16 -1.77
N ASP A 329 18.04 -10.85 -1.99
CA ASP A 329 18.31 -9.86 -0.95
C ASP A 329 17.16 -8.83 -0.88
N LEU A 330 17.00 -8.19 0.28
CA LEU A 330 16.09 -7.05 0.48
C LEU A 330 16.88 -5.91 1.12
N ASN A 331 17.05 -4.81 0.42
CA ASN A 331 17.77 -3.62 0.87
C ASN A 331 16.78 -2.46 0.95
N ALA A 332 16.66 -1.84 2.13
CA ALA A 332 15.77 -0.70 2.35
C ALA A 332 16.25 0.20 3.48
N ASN A 333 15.78 1.45 3.51
CA ASN A 333 15.91 2.31 4.68
C ASN A 333 15.08 1.78 5.85
N SER A 334 13.82 1.43 5.62
CA SER A 334 12.97 0.76 6.60
C SER A 334 12.11 -0.32 5.94
N LEU A 335 11.63 -1.28 6.73
CA LEU A 335 10.75 -2.35 6.27
C LEU A 335 9.47 -2.39 7.10
N LEU A 336 8.33 -2.38 6.41
CA LEU A 336 7.02 -2.71 6.98
C LEU A 336 6.41 -3.86 6.18
N ALA A 337 6.13 -4.97 6.85
CA ALA A 337 5.38 -6.10 6.31
C ALA A 337 4.23 -6.44 7.27
N GLU A 338 3.01 -6.03 6.94
CA GLU A 338 1.91 -5.98 7.90
C GLU A 338 0.59 -6.53 7.35
N ILE A 339 -0.16 -7.18 8.24
CA ILE A 339 -1.61 -7.38 8.06
C ILE A 339 -2.30 -6.70 9.24
N ASP A 340 -2.99 -5.58 8.99
CA ASP A 340 -3.76 -4.86 9.99
C ASP A 340 -5.24 -5.27 9.96
N ASN A 341 -5.61 -6.24 10.79
CA ASN A 341 -7.01 -6.63 11.02
C ASN A 341 -7.61 -5.97 12.28
N SER A 342 -7.03 -4.86 12.75
CA SER A 342 -7.47 -4.20 13.98
C SER A 342 -8.82 -3.48 13.83
N SER A 343 -9.26 -2.81 14.91
CA SER A 343 -10.45 -1.95 14.90
C SER A 343 -11.74 -2.65 14.44
N GLY A 344 -11.89 -3.93 14.78
CA GLY A 344 -13.07 -4.73 14.43
C GLY A 344 -13.03 -5.35 13.03
N GLY A 345 -11.85 -5.41 12.40
CA GLY A 345 -11.64 -6.20 11.19
C GLY A 345 -11.87 -7.69 11.42
N VAL A 346 -12.30 -8.40 10.38
CA VAL A 346 -12.50 -9.85 10.41
C VAL A 346 -11.76 -10.52 9.25
N ILE A 347 -10.94 -11.51 9.55
CA ILE A 347 -10.43 -12.48 8.58
C ILE A 347 -11.02 -13.84 8.97
N ASN A 348 -11.85 -14.42 8.11
CA ASN A 348 -12.52 -15.70 8.38
C ASN A 348 -11.55 -16.90 8.29
N GLY A 349 -10.45 -16.76 7.57
CA GLY A 349 -9.37 -17.74 7.47
C GLY A 349 -8.18 -17.44 8.40
N SER A 350 -6.97 -17.81 7.97
CA SER A 350 -5.72 -17.41 8.63
C SER A 350 -5.14 -16.13 8.03
N ALA A 351 -4.39 -15.37 8.84
CA ALA A 351 -3.52 -14.29 8.37
C ALA A 351 -2.07 -14.78 8.37
N THR A 352 -1.40 -14.71 7.23
CA THR A 352 0.00 -15.17 7.11
C THR A 352 0.88 -14.08 6.52
N VAL A 353 1.96 -13.74 7.24
CA VAL A 353 3.07 -12.92 6.72
C VAL A 353 4.29 -13.81 6.54
N GLY A 354 4.72 -14.02 5.30
CA GLY A 354 5.88 -14.84 4.97
C GLY A 354 7.00 -14.02 4.33
N ILE A 355 8.20 -14.10 4.91
CA ILE A 355 9.41 -13.49 4.33
C ILE A 355 10.38 -14.62 3.99
N ASN A 356 10.64 -14.79 2.69
CA ASN A 356 11.46 -15.87 2.14
C ASN A 356 12.67 -15.26 1.43
N LEU A 357 13.79 -15.15 2.15
CA LEU A 357 15.04 -14.61 1.62
C LEU A 357 16.09 -15.70 1.54
N THR A 358 16.77 -15.80 0.39
CA THR A 358 17.90 -16.73 0.24
C THR A 358 19.23 -16.11 0.63
N GLY A 359 19.34 -14.78 0.57
CA GLY A 359 20.47 -13.95 1.00
C GLY A 359 20.17 -13.16 2.27
N ASN A 360 20.23 -11.83 2.19
CA ASN A 360 20.16 -10.93 3.33
C ASN A 360 19.01 -9.92 3.21
N ALA A 361 18.36 -9.59 4.33
CA ALA A 361 17.69 -8.32 4.51
C ALA A 361 18.68 -7.34 5.15
N ASN A 362 19.02 -6.25 4.47
CA ASN A 362 19.83 -5.16 5.00
C ASN A 362 18.94 -3.92 5.16
N ILE A 363 18.48 -3.69 6.38
CA ILE A 363 17.59 -2.58 6.72
C ILE A 363 18.37 -1.54 7.51
N ALA A 364 18.46 -0.30 7.02
CA ALA A 364 19.26 0.73 7.68
C ALA A 364 18.65 1.19 9.01
N GLY A 365 17.32 1.30 9.07
CA GLY A 365 16.53 1.73 10.22
C GLY A 365 15.76 0.57 10.86
N ASP A 366 14.46 0.78 11.08
CA ASP A 366 13.58 -0.19 11.73
C ASP A 366 12.95 -1.17 10.73
N ALA A 367 12.71 -2.41 11.19
CA ALA A 367 11.97 -3.43 10.47
C ALA A 367 10.80 -3.92 11.33
N THR A 368 9.58 -3.84 10.81
CA THR A 368 8.37 -4.33 11.46
C THR A 368 7.71 -5.40 10.59
N VAL A 369 7.45 -6.56 11.19
CA VAL A 369 6.69 -7.65 10.60
C VAL A 369 5.57 -7.98 11.57
N ALA A 370 4.33 -7.71 11.18
CA ALA A 370 3.24 -7.72 12.14
C ALA A 370 1.93 -8.28 11.60
N ILE A 371 1.14 -8.84 12.51
CA ILE A 371 -0.27 -9.11 12.29
C ILE A 371 -1.03 -8.53 13.48
N PHE A 372 -1.91 -7.56 13.23
CA PHE A 372 -2.77 -6.95 14.24
C PHE A 372 -4.20 -7.46 14.10
N GLY A 373 -4.95 -7.50 15.20
CA GLY A 373 -6.33 -7.98 15.25
C GLY A 373 -6.51 -9.45 14.87
N SER A 374 -5.53 -10.33 15.11
CA SER A 374 -5.64 -11.75 14.73
C SER A 374 -6.42 -12.62 15.72
N ASP A 375 -7.17 -12.01 16.63
CA ASP A 375 -7.86 -12.67 17.75
C ASP A 375 -8.97 -13.66 17.32
N GLY A 376 -9.52 -13.49 16.11
CA GLY A 376 -10.49 -14.41 15.48
C GLY A 376 -9.88 -15.60 14.72
N THR A 377 -8.57 -15.63 14.50
CA THR A 377 -7.91 -16.61 13.59
C THR A 377 -7.16 -17.69 14.38
N THR A 378 -7.31 -18.98 14.03
CA THR A 378 -6.67 -20.08 14.78
C THR A 378 -5.23 -20.38 14.35
N ASP A 379 -4.91 -20.10 13.08
CA ASP A 379 -3.67 -20.58 12.44
C ASP A 379 -2.86 -19.45 11.77
N SER A 380 -2.95 -18.23 12.31
CA SER A 380 -2.16 -17.11 11.81
C SER A 380 -0.66 -17.33 12.05
N ALA A 381 0.16 -16.83 11.14
CA ALA A 381 1.59 -17.09 11.19
C ALA A 381 2.42 -15.93 10.66
N ILE A 382 3.51 -15.63 11.36
CA ILE A 382 4.63 -14.88 10.79
C ILE A 382 5.77 -15.86 10.59
N VAL A 383 6.24 -15.99 9.36
CA VAL A 383 7.27 -16.97 8.98
C VAL A 383 8.47 -16.27 8.39
N PHE A 384 9.61 -16.43 9.05
CA PHE A 384 10.93 -16.08 8.51
C PHE A 384 11.58 -17.38 8.03
N ASN A 385 11.79 -17.51 6.73
CA ASN A 385 12.33 -18.71 6.13
C ASN A 385 13.75 -18.46 5.61
N GLY A 386 14.74 -18.88 6.39
CA GLY A 386 16.16 -18.67 6.07
C GLY A 386 16.58 -17.21 6.05
N GLY A 387 17.74 -16.96 5.44
CA GLY A 387 18.32 -15.63 5.25
C GLY A 387 18.93 -14.99 6.50
N ASN A 388 19.64 -13.88 6.30
CA ASN A 388 20.22 -13.06 7.35
C ASN A 388 19.50 -11.71 7.41
N TYR A 389 18.92 -11.35 8.55
CA TYR A 389 18.23 -10.09 8.75
C TYR A 389 19.12 -9.16 9.58
N ASN A 390 19.75 -8.20 8.91
CA ASN A 390 20.60 -7.18 9.50
C ASN A 390 19.81 -5.87 9.55
N VAL A 391 19.39 -5.47 10.75
CA VAL A 391 18.54 -4.29 10.96
C VAL A 391 19.29 -3.27 11.81
N GLY A 392 19.51 -2.07 11.30
CA GLY A 392 20.27 -1.05 12.04
C GLY A 392 19.56 -0.52 13.29
N GLY A 393 18.22 -0.56 13.31
CA GLY A 393 17.39 -0.14 14.43
C GLY A 393 16.69 -1.30 15.15
N GLN A 394 15.38 -1.19 15.33
CA GLN A 394 14.56 -2.23 15.93
C GLN A 394 14.08 -3.23 14.89
N MET A 395 14.30 -4.52 15.15
CA MET A 395 13.57 -5.61 14.51
C MET A 395 12.39 -6.03 15.40
N LEU A 396 11.17 -5.86 14.89
CA LEU A 396 9.93 -6.22 15.58
C LEU A 396 9.16 -7.26 14.78
N ALA A 397 8.96 -8.44 15.36
CA ALA A 397 7.95 -9.41 14.93
C ALA A 397 6.81 -9.42 15.95
N TYR A 398 5.58 -9.10 15.54
CA TYR A 398 4.47 -8.88 16.48
C TYR A 398 3.15 -9.51 16.04
N MET A 399 2.48 -10.16 16.99
CA MET A 399 1.09 -10.61 16.86
C MET A 399 0.32 -10.33 18.16
N ASP A 400 -0.84 -9.67 18.07
CA ASP A 400 -1.70 -9.43 19.24
C ASP A 400 -2.66 -10.59 19.54
N GLY A 401 -3.03 -11.38 18.54
CA GLY A 401 -3.92 -12.54 18.65
C GLY A 401 -3.21 -13.89 18.71
N ASN A 402 -3.98 -14.95 18.45
CA ASN A 402 -3.45 -16.31 18.38
C ASN A 402 -2.61 -16.50 17.10
N GLY A 403 -1.83 -17.57 17.07
CA GLY A 403 -0.97 -17.89 15.93
C GLY A 403 0.46 -18.18 16.36
N SER A 404 1.37 -18.18 15.39
CA SER A 404 2.78 -18.48 15.65
C SER A 404 3.76 -17.59 14.90
N ILE A 405 4.79 -17.11 15.59
CA ILE A 405 5.97 -16.55 14.94
C ILE A 405 7.01 -17.65 14.86
N SER A 406 7.48 -17.96 13.65
CA SER A 406 8.43 -19.04 13.43
C SER A 406 9.64 -18.59 12.62
N THR A 407 10.82 -19.04 13.05
CA THR A 407 12.10 -18.81 12.37
C THR A 407 12.64 -20.15 11.86
N PHE A 408 12.14 -20.59 10.72
CA PHE A 408 12.55 -21.87 10.12
C PHE A 408 13.76 -21.68 9.20
N GLY A 409 14.56 -22.73 9.00
CA GLY A 409 15.69 -22.70 8.04
C GLY A 409 16.97 -22.02 8.54
N ASN A 410 17.19 -21.93 9.86
CA ASN A 410 18.36 -21.28 10.47
C ASN A 410 18.49 -19.77 10.15
N ALA A 411 17.36 -19.06 10.04
CA ALA A 411 17.37 -17.60 9.91
C ALA A 411 18.27 -16.96 10.98
N THR A 412 19.13 -16.02 10.58
CA THR A 412 19.92 -15.21 11.51
C THR A 412 19.36 -13.80 11.57
N MET A 413 19.25 -13.23 12.77
CA MET A 413 18.74 -11.87 12.97
C MET A 413 19.71 -11.10 13.85
N HIS A 414 20.08 -9.90 13.42
CA HIS A 414 20.85 -8.93 14.19
C HIS A 414 20.14 -7.57 14.13
N ALA A 415 20.02 -6.93 15.29
CA ALA A 415 19.43 -5.60 15.42
C ALA A 415 20.00 -4.82 16.62
N ASP A 416 19.77 -3.51 16.70
CA ASP A 416 20.00 -2.76 17.95
C ASP A 416 19.07 -3.30 19.05
N VAL A 417 17.81 -3.52 18.68
CA VAL A 417 16.75 -4.09 19.53
C VAL A 417 16.03 -5.18 18.74
N LEU A 418 16.00 -6.41 19.28
CA LEU A 418 15.26 -7.52 18.69
C LEU A 418 14.07 -7.88 19.58
N LYS A 419 12.86 -7.82 19.04
CA LYS A 419 11.62 -8.14 19.74
C LYS A 419 10.75 -9.07 18.92
N MET A 420 10.35 -10.18 19.53
CA MET A 420 9.36 -11.10 18.98
C MET A 420 8.28 -11.32 20.03
N GLY A 421 7.02 -11.10 19.66
CA GLY A 421 5.91 -11.13 20.61
C GLY A 421 4.62 -11.67 20.02
N VAL A 422 4.03 -12.69 20.64
CA VAL A 422 2.69 -13.22 20.32
C VAL A 422 1.82 -13.19 21.57
N PHE A 423 0.76 -12.39 21.56
CA PHE A 423 0.01 -12.04 22.78
C PHE A 423 -1.35 -12.72 22.90
N GLY A 424 -1.76 -13.54 21.93
CA GLY A 424 -2.95 -14.37 22.04
C GLY A 424 -2.85 -15.45 23.13
N PRO A 425 -3.99 -15.91 23.68
CA PRO A 425 -4.01 -16.95 24.71
C PRO A 425 -3.20 -18.21 24.39
N ASN A 426 -3.16 -18.61 23.12
CA ASN A 426 -2.43 -19.79 22.64
C ASN A 426 -1.26 -19.43 21.71
N GLY A 427 -0.76 -18.19 21.79
CA GLY A 427 0.33 -17.71 20.94
C GLY A 427 1.61 -18.53 21.10
N ALA A 428 2.29 -18.81 19.99
CA ALA A 428 3.54 -19.58 20.00
C ALA A 428 4.69 -18.83 19.31
N ILE A 429 5.89 -18.92 19.87
CA ILE A 429 7.14 -18.56 19.20
C ILE A 429 7.95 -19.84 19.02
N ASN A 430 8.26 -20.20 17.78
CA ASN A 430 9.03 -21.39 17.43
C ASN A 430 10.38 -21.00 16.83
N ILE A 431 11.47 -21.36 17.50
CA ILE A 431 12.83 -21.02 17.09
C ILE A 431 13.53 -22.22 16.48
N GLY A 432 13.72 -22.17 15.16
CA GLY A 432 14.17 -23.29 14.32
C GLY A 432 15.68 -23.41 14.13
N GLY A 433 16.48 -22.54 14.72
CA GLY A 433 17.96 -22.57 14.69
C GLY A 433 18.56 -21.17 14.50
N GLY A 434 19.83 -21.11 14.06
CA GLY A 434 20.49 -19.85 13.70
C GLY A 434 20.98 -19.01 14.88
N ILE A 435 21.03 -17.69 14.67
CA ILE A 435 21.49 -16.69 15.65
C ILE A 435 20.43 -15.60 15.75
N LEU A 436 19.94 -15.33 16.96
CA LEU A 436 19.14 -14.15 17.26
C LEU A 436 19.99 -13.24 18.14
N SER A 437 20.42 -12.10 17.62
CA SER A 437 21.34 -11.20 18.30
C SER A 437 20.73 -9.81 18.40
N ALA A 438 21.02 -9.14 19.51
CA ALA A 438 20.76 -7.73 19.65
C ALA A 438 21.94 -7.02 20.33
N ASP A 439 22.13 -5.74 20.03
CA ASP A 439 23.18 -4.94 20.66
C ASP A 439 22.76 -4.43 22.04
N THR A 440 21.48 -4.08 22.20
CA THR A 440 20.95 -3.56 23.47
C THR A 440 20.01 -4.54 24.18
N THR A 441 19.00 -5.06 23.48
CA THR A 441 17.96 -5.88 24.11
C THR A 441 17.35 -6.88 23.14
N LEU A 442 17.25 -8.14 23.58
CA LEU A 442 16.55 -9.23 22.92
C LEU A 442 15.35 -9.66 23.79
N LYS A 443 14.14 -9.64 23.22
CA LYS A 443 12.91 -10.06 23.91
C LYS A 443 12.13 -11.08 23.09
N LEU A 444 11.85 -12.24 23.70
CA LEU A 444 10.96 -13.26 23.15
C LEU A 444 9.76 -13.44 24.10
N TYR A 445 8.56 -13.05 23.64
CA TYR A 445 7.36 -12.93 24.48
C TYR A 445 6.18 -13.74 23.94
N ALA A 446 5.72 -14.71 24.70
CA ALA A 446 4.45 -15.41 24.47
C ALA A 446 3.65 -15.53 25.78
N PRO A 447 3.21 -14.40 26.36
CA PRO A 447 2.69 -14.36 27.73
C PRO A 447 1.22 -14.83 27.87
N GLY A 448 0.57 -15.25 26.78
CA GLY A 448 -0.79 -15.79 26.82
C GLY A 448 -0.95 -16.93 27.82
N SER A 449 -2.17 -17.22 28.27
CA SER A 449 -2.45 -18.23 29.30
C SER A 449 -1.92 -19.64 28.97
N ASN A 450 -1.83 -19.97 27.68
CA ASN A 450 -1.22 -21.18 27.13
C ASN A 450 -0.06 -20.84 26.17
N GLY A 451 0.49 -19.63 26.27
CA GLY A 451 1.51 -19.13 25.36
C GLY A 451 2.81 -19.93 25.47
N GLN A 452 3.46 -20.14 24.33
CA GLN A 452 4.61 -21.05 24.22
C GLN A 452 5.80 -20.36 23.58
N LEU A 453 6.98 -20.54 24.18
CA LEU A 453 8.26 -20.27 23.54
C LEU A 453 9.01 -21.61 23.41
N ASN A 454 9.17 -22.06 22.17
CA ASN A 454 9.71 -23.36 21.84
C ASN A 454 11.03 -23.21 21.09
N PHE A 455 12.09 -23.81 21.62
CA PHE A 455 13.37 -23.99 20.92
C PHE A 455 13.40 -25.40 20.33
N VAL A 456 13.25 -25.49 19.01
CA VAL A 456 13.13 -26.77 18.30
C VAL A 456 14.45 -27.22 17.66
N SER A 457 15.46 -26.35 17.64
CA SER A 457 16.81 -26.62 17.17
C SER A 457 17.85 -25.79 17.94
N ASN A 458 19.13 -26.13 17.78
CA ASN A 458 20.23 -25.40 18.40
C ASN A 458 20.24 -23.95 17.90
N VAL A 459 20.21 -23.00 18.83
CA VAL A 459 20.20 -21.57 18.54
C VAL A 459 21.21 -20.84 19.42
N THR A 460 21.74 -19.74 18.91
CA THR A 460 22.47 -18.77 19.72
C THR A 460 21.62 -17.53 19.95
N LEU A 461 21.38 -17.18 21.21
CA LEU A 461 20.91 -15.85 21.58
C LEU A 461 22.15 -14.99 21.79
N GLY A 462 22.51 -14.19 20.80
CA GLY A 462 23.79 -13.48 20.68
C GLY A 462 23.79 -12.04 21.21
N GLY A 463 24.95 -11.40 21.07
CA GLY A 463 25.20 -10.02 21.47
C GLY A 463 25.40 -9.84 22.99
N ASN A 464 25.90 -8.67 23.40
CA ASN A 464 26.04 -8.30 24.81
C ASN A 464 24.73 -7.74 25.42
N SER A 465 23.63 -7.84 24.68
CA SER A 465 22.30 -7.41 25.07
C SER A 465 21.74 -8.16 26.26
N LEU A 466 20.84 -7.48 26.98
CA LEU A 466 19.90 -8.11 27.89
C LEU A 466 18.99 -9.07 27.11
N LYS A 467 18.87 -10.32 27.57
CA LYS A 467 18.01 -11.34 26.96
C LYS A 467 16.87 -11.66 27.91
N ILE A 468 15.63 -11.41 27.47
CA ILE A 468 14.43 -11.68 28.26
C ILE A 468 13.55 -12.68 27.52
N LEU A 469 13.29 -13.81 28.18
CA LEU A 469 12.41 -14.87 27.73
C LEU A 469 11.17 -14.88 28.62
N ALA A 470 9.99 -14.58 28.07
CA ALA A 470 8.76 -14.49 28.83
C ALA A 470 7.61 -15.25 28.15
N ALA A 471 7.23 -16.41 28.67
CA ALA A 471 6.10 -17.19 28.16
C ALA A 471 5.46 -18.04 29.25
N ASN A 472 4.21 -18.48 29.07
CA ASN A 472 3.60 -19.41 30.04
C ASN A 472 4.34 -20.74 30.10
N SER A 473 4.77 -21.25 28.95
CA SER A 473 5.67 -22.39 28.83
C SER A 473 6.88 -22.01 28.00
N ILE A 474 8.07 -22.30 28.53
CA ILE A 474 9.33 -22.21 27.78
C ILE A 474 9.87 -23.63 27.68
N THR A 475 9.98 -24.13 26.46
CA THR A 475 10.42 -25.50 26.19
C THR A 475 11.67 -25.50 25.34
N ILE A 476 12.72 -26.17 25.82
CA ILE A 476 13.89 -26.51 25.00
C ILE A 476 13.77 -27.98 24.67
N PHE A 477 13.63 -28.34 23.39
CA PHE A 477 13.38 -29.73 23.01
C PHE A 477 14.58 -30.64 23.31
N ASP A 478 14.34 -31.95 23.29
CA ASP A 478 15.38 -32.93 23.60
C ASP A 478 16.62 -32.75 22.73
N LYS A 479 17.79 -32.80 23.37
CA LYS A 479 19.11 -32.62 22.74
C LYS A 479 19.34 -31.24 22.10
N VAL A 480 18.43 -30.29 22.30
CA VAL A 480 18.61 -28.90 21.86
C VAL A 480 19.41 -28.11 22.88
N VAL A 481 20.37 -27.33 22.40
CA VAL A 481 21.18 -26.39 23.18
C VAL A 481 20.86 -24.96 22.76
N VAL A 482 20.42 -24.16 23.73
CA VAL A 482 20.26 -22.70 23.57
C VAL A 482 21.52 -22.03 24.12
N THR A 483 22.37 -21.53 23.23
CA THR A 483 23.63 -20.87 23.64
C THR A 483 23.36 -19.41 23.93
N ILE A 484 23.61 -18.99 25.17
CA ILE A 484 23.53 -17.58 25.56
C ILE A 484 24.90 -16.95 25.36
N GLY A 485 25.01 -16.10 24.33
CA GLY A 485 26.20 -15.31 24.03
C GLY A 485 26.33 -14.06 24.90
N GLY A 486 27.56 -13.57 25.04
CA GLY A 486 27.90 -12.45 25.92
C GLY A 486 28.21 -12.89 27.36
N GLU A 487 28.36 -11.93 28.26
CA GLU A 487 28.68 -12.18 29.68
C GLU A 487 27.42 -12.34 30.56
N LEU A 488 26.27 -11.84 30.10
CA LEU A 488 25.03 -11.81 30.88
C LEU A 488 24.19 -13.07 30.63
N PRO A 489 23.74 -13.76 31.70
CA PRO A 489 22.78 -14.85 31.56
C PRO A 489 21.42 -14.33 31.07
N ALA A 490 20.61 -15.21 30.49
CA ALA A 490 19.24 -14.89 30.09
C ALA A 490 18.30 -14.79 31.30
N ASP A 491 17.43 -13.79 31.32
CA ASP A 491 16.33 -13.67 32.27
C ASP A 491 15.12 -14.46 31.78
N VAL A 492 14.62 -15.35 32.64
CA VAL A 492 13.55 -16.29 32.31
C VAL A 492 12.34 -16.03 33.19
N TYR A 493 11.20 -15.75 32.57
CA TYR A 493 9.91 -15.53 33.22
C TYR A 493 8.90 -16.54 32.68
N THR A 494 8.55 -17.54 33.49
CA THR A 494 7.67 -18.62 33.04
C THR A 494 6.97 -19.33 34.18
N ASN A 495 5.80 -19.89 33.89
CA ASN A 495 5.11 -20.80 34.80
C ASN A 495 5.60 -22.24 34.64
N ASN A 496 6.07 -22.60 33.43
CA ASN A 496 6.55 -23.94 33.09
C ASN A 496 7.90 -23.87 32.36
N ALA A 497 8.98 -24.13 33.09
CA ALA A 497 10.36 -24.17 32.57
C ALA A 497 10.74 -25.59 32.13
N ASN A 498 10.34 -25.97 30.92
CA ASN A 498 10.49 -27.32 30.37
C ASN A 498 11.88 -27.52 29.72
N TYR A 499 12.89 -27.67 30.57
CA TYR A 499 14.28 -27.95 30.20
C TYR A 499 15.09 -28.47 31.39
N THR A 500 16.30 -28.95 31.13
CA THR A 500 17.26 -29.42 32.13
C THR A 500 18.25 -28.32 32.52
N GLY A 501 18.57 -28.23 33.82
CA GLY A 501 19.51 -27.24 34.37
C GLY A 501 18.89 -25.85 34.57
N PHE A 502 19.63 -24.94 35.20
CA PHE A 502 19.27 -23.52 35.38
C PHE A 502 17.88 -23.25 36.01
N GLY A 503 17.34 -24.20 36.78
CA GLY A 503 16.02 -24.08 37.40
C GLY A 503 14.85 -24.62 36.57
N GLY A 504 15.12 -25.29 35.44
CA GLY A 504 14.12 -26.06 34.71
C GLY A 504 13.64 -27.32 35.45
N ASN A 505 12.48 -27.84 35.03
CA ASN A 505 11.81 -28.97 35.68
C ASN A 505 12.31 -30.35 35.21
N GLY A 506 13.26 -30.40 34.27
CA GLY A 506 13.84 -31.65 33.76
C GLY A 506 12.89 -32.48 32.88
N SER A 507 11.77 -31.91 32.41
CA SER A 507 10.83 -32.61 31.52
C SER A 507 11.40 -32.91 30.13
N THR A 508 12.43 -32.19 29.72
CA THR A 508 13.21 -32.44 28.50
C THR A 508 14.71 -32.44 28.82
N THR A 509 15.50 -33.04 27.93
CA THR A 509 16.97 -33.06 27.97
C THR A 509 17.61 -31.80 27.38
N GLY A 510 16.81 -30.89 26.79
CA GLY A 510 17.29 -29.61 26.28
C GLY A 510 17.83 -28.71 27.39
N THR A 511 18.80 -27.85 27.09
CA THR A 511 19.46 -27.02 28.11
C THR A 511 20.02 -25.70 27.58
N PHE A 512 20.32 -24.78 28.50
CA PHE A 512 21.08 -23.57 28.19
C PHE A 512 22.59 -23.83 28.25
N ALA A 513 23.36 -23.10 27.44
CA ALA A 513 24.82 -23.08 27.45
C ALA A 513 25.36 -21.63 27.40
N GLY A 514 26.69 -21.47 27.38
CA GLY A 514 27.33 -20.16 27.41
C GLY A 514 27.19 -19.48 28.77
N ALA A 515 26.74 -18.22 28.80
CA ALA A 515 26.42 -17.54 30.06
C ALA A 515 25.25 -18.18 30.83
N GLY A 516 24.48 -19.06 30.18
CA GLY A 516 23.37 -19.78 30.79
C GLY A 516 22.17 -18.88 31.08
N ALA A 517 21.31 -19.31 32.00
CA ALA A 517 20.10 -18.60 32.37
C ALA A 517 19.99 -18.39 33.89
N ASN A 518 19.35 -17.30 34.29
CA ASN A 518 18.93 -17.09 35.67
C ASN A 518 17.80 -18.05 36.05
N ARG A 519 17.64 -18.32 37.35
CA ARG A 519 16.53 -19.17 37.83
C ARG A 519 15.19 -18.53 37.42
N PRO A 520 14.23 -19.30 36.87
CA PRO A 520 12.94 -18.78 36.45
C PRO A 520 12.23 -17.99 37.53
N LEU A 521 11.69 -16.83 37.13
CA LEU A 521 10.79 -16.01 37.93
C LEU A 521 9.34 -16.20 37.42
N PRO A 522 8.33 -15.88 38.26
CA PRO A 522 6.94 -15.86 37.85
C PRO A 522 6.71 -14.99 36.61
N LEU A 523 5.83 -15.43 35.70
CA LEU A 523 5.56 -14.72 34.44
C LEU A 523 5.01 -13.30 34.66
N ASP A 524 4.24 -13.08 35.72
CA ASP A 524 3.68 -11.76 36.08
C ASP A 524 4.74 -10.74 36.53
N GLN A 525 5.97 -11.18 36.80
CA GLN A 525 7.12 -10.34 37.09
C GLN A 525 7.94 -9.98 35.83
N ALA A 526 7.55 -10.49 34.66
CA ALA A 526 8.24 -10.18 33.42
C ALA A 526 8.25 -8.65 33.17
N PRO A 527 9.41 -8.06 32.81
CA PRO A 527 9.47 -6.67 32.39
C PRO A 527 8.48 -6.43 31.23
N PRO A 528 7.94 -5.21 31.09
CA PRO A 528 7.08 -4.90 29.96
C PRO A 528 7.80 -5.18 28.62
N PHE A 529 7.07 -5.73 27.65
CA PHE A 529 7.59 -5.90 26.28
C PHE A 529 8.12 -4.56 25.71
N GLY A 530 7.48 -3.46 26.12
CA GLY A 530 7.76 -2.12 25.62
C GLY A 530 7.06 -1.94 24.29
N LYS A 531 5.95 -1.19 24.29
CA LYS A 531 5.14 -0.96 23.08
C LYS A 531 5.97 -0.18 22.05
N SER A 532 5.86 -0.55 20.78
CA SER A 532 6.40 0.21 19.65
C SER A 532 5.94 1.67 19.71
N ALA A 533 6.80 2.59 19.28
CA ALA A 533 6.51 4.02 19.17
C ALA A 533 5.46 4.36 18.08
N ASN A 534 5.10 3.41 17.22
CA ASN A 534 4.07 3.60 16.18
C ASN A 534 2.79 2.83 16.51
N GLN A 535 2.13 3.17 17.61
CA GLN A 535 0.71 2.92 17.72
C GLN A 535 -0.02 4.11 17.14
N HIS A 536 -0.54 3.91 15.94
CA HIS A 536 -1.71 4.61 15.44
C HIS A 536 -2.69 4.75 16.61
N ILE A 537 -3.14 5.98 16.86
CA ILE A 537 -3.95 6.30 18.03
C ILE A 537 -5.30 5.59 17.89
N ASN A 538 -5.40 4.39 18.43
CA ASN A 538 -6.63 3.61 18.47
C ASN A 538 -7.68 4.35 19.30
N HIS A 539 -8.56 5.09 18.63
CA HIS A 539 -9.80 5.58 19.21
C HIS A 539 -10.82 4.44 19.23
N GLY A 540 -10.62 3.47 20.13
CA GLY A 540 -11.44 2.26 20.21
C GLY A 540 -11.46 1.62 21.60
N LYS A 541 -12.12 2.30 22.55
CA LYS A 541 -12.66 1.78 23.83
C LYS A 541 -11.68 1.18 24.87
N THR A 542 -11.34 2.09 25.80
CA THR A 542 -11.11 1.92 27.26
C THR A 542 -9.80 1.32 27.79
N ALA A 543 -8.80 2.21 27.97
CA ALA A 543 -8.04 2.30 29.22
C ALA A 543 -7.65 3.78 29.49
N ASN A 544 -8.16 4.31 30.60
CA ASN A 544 -8.15 5.74 30.96
C ASN A 544 -6.75 6.33 31.20
N ARG A 545 -6.37 7.33 30.40
CA ARG A 545 -5.74 8.59 30.88
C ARG A 545 -6.26 9.81 30.10
N ALA A 546 -7.58 9.96 30.04
CA ALA A 546 -8.19 11.24 29.67
C ALA A 546 -8.44 12.06 30.94
N ILE A 547 -8.08 13.35 30.94
CA ILE A 547 -8.54 14.30 31.97
C ILE A 547 -10.04 14.45 31.75
N ARG A 548 -10.84 13.76 32.56
CA ARG A 548 -12.29 13.82 32.49
C ARG A 548 -12.79 15.04 33.27
N ILE A 549 -13.21 16.07 32.55
CA ILE A 549 -13.84 17.27 33.10
C ILE A 549 -15.35 17.02 33.14
N LYS A 550 -15.94 17.00 34.34
CA LYS A 550 -17.36 16.67 34.55
C LYS A 550 -18.25 17.91 34.59
N ASN A 551 -17.68 19.09 34.81
CA ASN A 551 -18.39 20.36 34.84
C ASN A 551 -17.41 21.54 34.66
N SER A 552 -17.96 22.73 34.38
CA SER A 552 -17.17 23.95 34.18
C SER A 552 -16.35 24.35 35.41
N SER A 553 -16.74 23.92 36.61
CA SER A 553 -16.00 24.18 37.85
C SER A 553 -14.71 23.35 37.96
N GLU A 554 -14.72 22.10 37.47
CA GLU A 554 -13.51 21.26 37.36
C GLU A 554 -12.55 21.79 36.28
N LEU A 555 -13.10 22.36 35.19
CA LEU A 555 -12.29 23.06 34.19
C LEU A 555 -11.64 24.33 34.77
N LEU A 556 -12.39 25.07 35.59
CA LEU A 556 -11.89 26.30 36.23
C LEU A 556 -10.79 26.00 37.26
N ALA A 557 -10.93 24.92 38.03
CA ALA A 557 -9.91 24.48 38.99
C ALA A 557 -8.59 24.05 38.32
N LEU A 558 -8.64 23.55 37.09
CA LEU A 558 -7.46 23.25 36.27
C LEU A 558 -6.73 24.49 35.74
N LEU A 559 -7.44 25.63 35.64
CA LEU A 559 -6.93 26.90 35.15
C LEU A 559 -6.48 27.82 36.30
N ASP A 560 -7.01 27.67 37.50
CA ASP A 560 -6.61 28.47 38.68
C ASP A 560 -5.18 28.17 39.15
N ASP A 561 -4.69 26.94 38.96
CA ASP A 561 -3.31 26.55 39.32
C ASP A 561 -2.27 26.97 38.26
N THR A 562 -2.68 27.75 37.25
CA THR A 562 -1.80 28.14 36.14
C THR A 562 -1.43 29.61 36.17
N VAL A 563 -0.21 29.91 36.65
CA VAL A 563 0.40 31.23 36.44
C VAL A 563 0.99 31.30 35.02
N PRO A 564 0.63 32.28 34.18
CA PRO A 564 1.21 32.40 32.83
C PRO A 564 2.72 32.67 32.91
N GLY A 565 3.52 31.85 32.22
CA GLY A 565 4.95 32.13 32.01
C GLY A 565 5.18 33.15 30.89
N GLU A 566 6.39 33.70 30.81
CA GLU A 566 6.79 34.61 29.73
C GLU A 566 6.54 33.96 28.36
N GLY A 567 5.66 34.57 27.56
CA GLY A 567 5.17 34.03 26.29
C GLY A 567 3.74 33.46 26.30
N GLY A 568 3.01 33.56 27.41
CA GLY A 568 1.56 33.30 27.46
C GLY A 568 1.16 31.82 27.35
N ARG A 569 2.11 30.89 27.52
CA ARG A 569 1.84 29.44 27.54
C ARG A 569 1.88 28.93 28.98
N SER A 570 0.88 28.16 29.37
CA SER A 570 0.81 27.50 30.68
C SER A 570 0.98 25.97 30.55
N ARG A 571 1.61 25.34 31.55
CA ARG A 571 1.81 23.89 31.64
C ARG A 571 1.19 23.35 32.93
N THR A 572 0.24 22.42 32.81
CA THR A 572 -0.33 21.70 33.95
C THR A 572 0.55 20.49 34.30
N HIS A 573 0.92 20.34 35.58
CA HIS A 573 1.67 19.17 36.04
C HIS A 573 0.69 18.05 36.44
N GLY A 574 0.83 16.87 35.81
CA GLY A 574 0.05 15.69 36.17
C GLY A 574 0.47 15.16 37.53
N THR A 575 -0.27 15.51 38.59
CA THR A 575 0.06 15.09 39.96
C THR A 575 -0.26 13.62 40.20
N ARG A 576 0.78 12.80 40.43
CA ARG A 576 0.69 11.60 41.25
C ARG A 576 0.67 12.02 42.72
N GLY A 577 -0.36 11.62 43.46
CA GLY A 577 -0.34 11.59 44.92
C GLY A 577 -0.99 12.78 45.63
N LEU A 578 -1.94 12.46 46.50
CA LEU A 578 -2.61 13.35 47.44
C LEU A 578 -1.59 14.09 48.34
N ARG A 579 -1.57 15.43 48.28
CA ARG A 579 -1.28 16.29 49.45
C ARG A 579 -2.17 17.53 49.42
N HIS A 580 -3.06 17.62 50.40
CA HIS A 580 -3.76 18.84 50.77
C HIS A 580 -2.76 19.97 51.06
N GLY A 581 -2.95 21.13 50.42
CA GLY A 581 -2.32 22.39 50.77
C GLY A 581 -3.38 23.43 51.08
N ARG A 582 -3.91 23.39 52.31
CA ARG A 582 -4.66 24.49 52.91
C ARG A 582 -3.80 25.76 52.92
N SER A 583 -4.01 26.69 51.99
CA SER A 583 -3.65 28.10 52.17
C SER A 583 -4.24 28.97 51.06
N ALA A 584 -5.53 29.28 51.20
CA ALA A 584 -6.09 30.53 50.68
C ALA A 584 -7.36 30.92 51.47
N ASP A 585 -7.41 30.65 52.78
CA ASP A 585 -8.23 31.46 53.68
C ASP A 585 -7.56 32.83 53.80
N ARG A 586 -7.82 33.71 52.82
CA ARG A 586 -7.75 35.19 52.91
C ARG A 586 -7.98 35.81 51.53
N LEU A 587 -9.20 35.74 51.01
CA LEU A 587 -9.76 36.85 50.26
C LEU A 587 -11.28 36.78 50.30
N ASN A 588 -11.82 37.61 51.19
CA ASN A 588 -13.21 37.74 51.54
C ASN A 588 -13.97 38.34 50.34
N ALA A 589 -14.58 37.48 49.51
CA ALA A 589 -15.32 37.84 48.28
C ALA A 589 -16.66 38.56 48.53
N ALA A 590 -16.81 39.22 49.69
CA ALA A 590 -17.94 40.06 50.05
C ALA A 590 -17.60 41.56 50.10
N ARG A 591 -16.41 41.98 49.63
CA ARG A 591 -15.97 43.39 49.68
C ARG A 591 -15.51 44.05 48.38
N LEU A 592 -15.68 43.42 47.22
CA LEU A 592 -15.52 44.09 45.93
C LEU A 592 -16.81 44.07 45.09
N ALA A 593 -17.91 44.52 45.70
CA ALA A 593 -19.06 44.99 44.95
C ALA A 593 -18.92 46.51 44.73
N ARG A 594 -18.40 46.93 43.57
CA ARG A 594 -18.90 48.12 42.87
C ARG A 594 -18.88 47.88 41.35
N PRO A 595 -19.93 48.34 40.64
CA PRO A 595 -20.35 47.83 39.36
C PRO A 595 -19.82 48.71 38.24
N ASP A 596 -19.00 48.18 37.34
CA ASP A 596 -18.83 48.81 36.04
C ASP A 596 -18.26 47.82 35.01
N ARG A 597 -19.14 47.02 34.40
CA ARG A 597 -19.00 46.50 33.03
C ARG A 597 -20.40 46.23 32.49
N SER A 598 -21.03 47.27 31.95
CA SER A 598 -22.23 47.10 31.15
C SER A 598 -21.89 46.36 29.86
N LEU A 599 -22.69 45.34 29.60
CA LEU A 599 -22.82 44.60 28.36
C LEU A 599 -22.94 45.54 27.15
N ALA A 600 -22.09 45.36 26.14
CA ALA A 600 -22.32 45.90 24.81
C ALA A 600 -22.82 44.77 23.91
N ASP A 601 -24.14 44.62 23.88
CA ASP A 601 -24.93 43.84 22.93
C ASP A 601 -24.84 44.51 21.55
N ILE A 602 -24.57 43.70 20.52
CA ILE A 602 -24.45 44.11 19.13
C ILE A 602 -25.86 44.24 18.57
N ARG A 603 -26.39 45.47 18.51
CA ARG A 603 -27.55 45.80 17.67
C ARG A 603 -27.60 47.28 17.27
N ARG A 604 -27.56 47.48 15.94
CA ARG A 604 -27.85 48.72 15.17
C ARG A 604 -26.86 49.87 15.33
N ILE A 605 -26.36 50.36 14.19
CA ILE A 605 -26.69 51.71 13.68
C ILE A 605 -26.65 51.64 12.14
N ARG A 606 -27.73 52.14 11.54
CA ARG A 606 -27.87 52.53 10.15
C ARG A 606 -27.94 54.06 10.16
N ASP A 607 -27.45 54.65 9.07
CA ASP A 607 -27.70 56.00 8.54
C ASP A 607 -26.74 57.15 8.93
N GLY A 608 -26.23 57.78 7.86
CA GLY A 608 -26.03 59.22 7.77
C GLY A 608 -24.58 59.72 7.75
N ASP A 609 -23.94 59.81 6.58
CA ASP A 609 -23.80 61.12 5.93
C ASP A 609 -23.07 61.06 4.57
N ALA A 610 -23.60 61.88 3.67
CA ALA A 610 -23.24 61.98 2.26
C ALA A 610 -21.97 62.82 2.02
N THR A 611 -21.24 62.51 0.94
CA THR A 611 -20.74 63.46 -0.09
C THR A 611 -19.79 62.71 -1.03
N ASN A 612 -20.15 62.44 -2.30
CA ASN A 612 -20.11 63.28 -3.51
C ASN A 612 -18.78 63.18 -4.30
N ILE A 613 -18.92 63.09 -5.63
CA ILE A 613 -17.94 63.25 -6.74
C ILE A 613 -17.29 61.92 -7.20
N ARG A 614 -17.82 61.28 -8.26
CA ARG A 614 -17.48 61.42 -9.72
C ARG A 614 -15.98 61.21 -10.01
N LEU A 615 -15.48 60.61 -11.08
CA LEU A 615 -15.90 59.87 -12.28
C LEU A 615 -14.56 59.48 -12.95
N GLY A 616 -14.46 58.36 -13.66
CA GLY A 616 -13.26 58.12 -14.49
C GLY A 616 -13.13 56.72 -15.07
N ALA A 617 -13.81 56.48 -16.19
CA ALA A 617 -13.59 55.36 -17.09
C ALA A 617 -12.27 55.53 -17.88
N ASN A 618 -11.60 54.41 -18.19
CA ASN A 618 -10.97 54.02 -19.46
C ASN A 618 -10.17 52.72 -19.22
N THR A 619 -10.48 51.55 -19.81
CA THR A 619 -10.13 51.09 -21.19
C THR A 619 -8.66 51.36 -21.53
N LYS A 620 -7.82 50.46 -22.05
CA LYS A 620 -7.93 49.12 -22.69
C LYS A 620 -6.45 48.64 -22.98
N PRO A 621 -6.14 47.63 -23.83
CA PRO A 621 -5.57 46.33 -23.46
C PRO A 621 -4.10 46.12 -23.94
N PHE A 622 -3.50 44.99 -23.58
CA PHE A 622 -2.80 44.05 -24.46
C PHE A 622 -2.77 42.67 -23.80
#